data_AF-A0A1G7UTB2-F1
#
_entry.id   AF-A0A1G7UTB2-F1
#
_cell.length_a   1.000
_cell.length_b   1.000
_cell.length_c   1.000
_cell.angle_alpha   90.00
_cell.angle_beta   90.00
_cell.angle_gamma   90.00
#
_symmetry.space_group_name_H-M   'P 1'
#
loop_
_entity.id
_entity.type
_entity.pdbx_description
1 polymer ?
#
loop_
_entity_poly.entity_id
_entity_poly.type
_entity_poly.pdbx_seq_one_letter_code
_entity_poly.pdbx_strand_id
1 'polypeptide(L)'
;MQRKPTPRLLLLLAAVPGAYLLSALAVGGIGAALAWAGLARPEAVVLGAMLGFVICLTALLWGYRTALGWLHTWAGVALGGVLFAVFWMGTLSVFDREIDRWMMPATRLQPAPPQLSLDRIAAAVKPAVPAKASQWRVDLPTDRVPVLRFTYKAGADEAPVRQLDPALLTLLPEPGSLGASGFIFPFHYGLHLKWLDLGKWIVGLAGMAMLVLLVSGVIIHKKIFVQLFTFRPHKSLQRSSLDLHNLTGVLGLPFHFLITLSGLIIFITIYYPQAHTSVYGDNKAAFSAEAYGKFSRPKAKAPGTLGSIDAMVARAEQEWAGGRPYFVRVWHPGDANSYVELRRSYAHDVTMNLDQIYFDAASGAILNRFEAGPVMSVQRFISGMHFIQFEHWPLRWLYFLAGLSGCVLIATGFLFWLEARRARHAKRGLAGVRVVEGIAVGSVTGILIATLALFAANRLLPANASLASADRASLEMWAFFLTWLATLAHAWMRGRAAWRDQAWIICAGALACVALNAITTGDHLLRTIVAGLWAVAGMDLMLMLVAALAALAAWRLRVPAGAARASASIALEGSP
;
A
#
# COMPACT_ATOMS: atom_id res chain seq x y z
N MET A 1 31.39 13.63 10.71
CA MET A 1 31.30 13.78 12.17
C MET A 1 29.90 13.37 12.57
N GLN A 2 29.82 12.28 13.33
CA GLN A 2 28.64 11.90 14.09
C GLN A 2 28.44 12.97 15.17
N ARG A 3 27.22 13.43 15.38
CA ARG A 3 26.81 13.92 16.69
C ARG A 3 25.45 13.28 16.96
N LYS A 4 25.39 12.44 18.00
CA LYS A 4 24.13 12.14 18.68
C LYS A 4 23.51 13.48 19.10
N PRO A 5 22.17 13.64 19.11
CA PRO A 5 21.57 14.78 19.79
C PRO A 5 21.96 14.65 21.27
N THR A 6 22.91 15.47 21.70
CA THR A 6 23.32 15.56 23.10
C THR A 6 22.19 16.22 23.90
N PRO A 7 22.11 16.04 25.23
CA PRO A 7 21.25 16.86 26.10
C PRO A 7 21.46 18.38 25.90
N ARG A 8 22.60 18.78 25.33
CA ARG A 8 22.87 20.14 24.82
C ARG A 8 21.93 20.61 23.70
N LEU A 9 21.31 19.72 22.91
CA LEU A 9 20.38 20.09 21.84
C LEU A 9 19.00 20.49 22.38
N LEU A 10 18.52 19.79 23.42
CA LEU A 10 17.33 20.17 24.19
C LEU A 10 17.58 21.45 25.01
N LEU A 11 18.77 21.56 25.61
CA LEU A 11 19.25 22.80 26.23
C LEU A 11 19.40 23.94 25.21
N LEU A 12 19.79 23.69 23.95
CA LEU A 12 19.83 24.70 22.89
C LEU A 12 18.41 25.12 22.46
N LEU A 13 17.46 24.20 22.37
CA LEU A 13 16.06 24.52 22.02
C LEU A 13 15.37 25.36 23.12
N ALA A 14 15.75 25.20 24.40
CA ALA A 14 15.28 26.01 25.52
C ALA A 14 16.12 27.28 25.77
N ALA A 15 17.44 27.23 25.54
CA ALA A 15 18.36 28.35 25.75
C ALA A 15 18.32 29.36 24.62
N VAL A 16 17.87 29.01 23.40
CA VAL A 16 17.80 29.97 22.29
C VAL A 16 16.67 31.00 22.48
N PRO A 17 15.43 30.64 22.91
CA PRO A 17 14.44 31.63 23.32
C PRO A 17 14.91 32.48 24.51
N GLY A 18 15.55 31.87 25.51
CA GLY A 18 16.09 32.57 26.68
C GLY A 18 17.26 33.50 26.34
N ALA A 19 18.17 33.08 25.47
CA ALA A 19 19.29 33.88 24.99
C ALA A 19 18.82 34.99 24.04
N TYR A 20 17.77 34.76 23.25
CA TYR A 20 17.14 35.80 22.45
C TYR A 20 16.49 36.86 23.35
N LEU A 21 15.70 36.44 24.35
CA LEU A 21 15.10 37.36 25.32
C LEU A 21 16.16 38.17 26.07
N LEU A 22 17.23 37.53 26.55
CA LEU A 22 18.38 38.18 27.19
C LEU A 22 19.12 39.11 26.24
N SER A 23 19.33 38.72 24.98
CA SER A 23 20.01 39.55 23.98
C SER A 23 19.15 40.73 23.53
N ALA A 24 17.83 40.58 23.40
CA ALA A 24 16.90 41.64 23.05
C ALA A 24 16.74 42.63 24.21
N LEU A 25 16.70 42.14 25.45
CA LEU A 25 16.71 42.97 26.66
C LEU A 25 18.06 43.68 26.85
N ALA A 26 19.18 43.02 26.57
CA ALA A 26 20.51 43.62 26.66
C ALA A 26 20.76 44.64 25.55
N VAL A 27 20.45 44.33 24.29
CA VAL A 27 20.62 45.25 23.15
C VAL A 27 19.62 46.41 23.23
N GLY A 28 18.37 46.14 23.64
CA GLY A 28 17.36 47.17 23.89
C GLY A 28 17.72 48.05 25.09
N GLY A 29 18.19 47.46 26.19
CA GLY A 29 18.58 48.17 27.41
C GLY A 29 19.87 48.99 27.26
N ILE A 30 20.92 48.40 26.68
CA ILE A 30 22.19 49.10 26.38
C ILE A 30 21.96 50.18 25.32
N GLY A 31 21.17 49.87 24.28
CA GLY A 31 20.82 50.84 23.25
C GLY A 31 20.01 52.03 23.78
N ALA A 32 19.02 51.77 24.65
CA ALA A 32 18.25 52.82 25.32
C ALA A 32 19.13 53.66 26.26
N ALA A 33 20.05 53.04 27.00
CA ALA A 33 21.00 53.75 27.87
C ALA A 33 22.00 54.62 27.07
N LEU A 34 22.51 54.11 25.94
CA LEU A 34 23.40 54.86 25.05
C LEU A 34 22.67 56.00 24.33
N ALA A 35 21.41 55.81 23.94
CA ALA A 35 20.58 56.86 23.35
C ALA A 35 20.20 57.94 24.37
N TRP A 36 19.86 57.55 25.60
CA TRP A 36 19.61 58.48 26.71
C TRP A 36 20.86 59.30 27.08
N ALA A 37 22.05 58.69 27.00
CA ALA A 37 23.34 59.36 27.19
C ALA A 37 23.81 60.20 25.98
N GLY A 38 23.02 60.28 24.90
CA GLY A 38 23.37 61.04 23.68
C GLY A 38 24.49 60.44 22.82
N LEU A 39 24.92 59.21 23.13
CA LEU A 39 26.03 58.51 22.49
C LEU A 39 25.61 57.66 21.28
N ALA A 40 24.30 57.45 21.07
CA ALA A 40 23.76 56.72 19.94
C ALA A 40 22.45 57.34 19.44
N ARG A 41 22.23 57.37 18.11
CA ARG A 41 20.94 57.79 17.55
C ARG A 41 19.88 56.71 17.80
N PRO A 42 18.63 57.06 18.18
CA PRO A 42 17.57 56.09 18.46
C PRO A 42 17.31 55.11 17.30
N GLU A 43 17.47 55.58 16.07
CA GLU A 43 17.32 54.79 14.84
C GLU A 43 18.32 53.62 14.76
N ALA A 44 19.56 53.82 15.23
CA ALA A 44 20.59 52.79 15.23
C ALA A 44 20.30 51.65 16.22
N VAL A 45 19.62 51.96 17.33
CA VAL A 45 19.19 50.99 18.35
C VAL A 45 18.08 50.08 17.82
N VAL A 46 17.11 50.66 17.11
CA VAL A 46 16.01 49.92 16.48
C VAL A 46 16.53 49.02 15.36
N LEU A 47 17.43 49.52 14.51
CA LEU A 47 18.08 48.72 13.45
C LEU A 47 18.90 47.55 14.04
N GLY A 48 19.63 47.76 15.13
CA GLY A 48 20.40 46.72 15.81
C GLY A 48 19.52 45.60 16.39
N ALA A 49 18.38 45.96 17.01
CA ALA A 49 17.41 45.00 17.53
C ALA A 49 16.71 44.20 16.42
N MET A 50 16.35 44.85 15.30
CA MET A 50 15.77 44.17 14.13
C MET A 50 16.76 43.21 13.48
N LEU A 51 18.04 43.60 13.35
CA LEU A 51 19.10 42.75 12.82
C LEU A 51 19.34 41.53 13.74
N GLY A 52 19.35 41.74 15.06
CA GLY A 52 19.43 40.66 16.06
C GLY A 52 18.27 39.67 16.00
N PHE A 53 17.03 40.16 15.84
CA PHE A 53 15.86 39.32 15.60
C PHE A 53 15.98 38.50 14.32
N VAL A 54 16.39 39.12 13.22
CA VAL A 54 16.60 38.41 11.95
C VAL A 54 17.71 37.37 12.07
N ILE A 55 18.82 37.65 12.75
CA ILE A 55 19.90 36.68 12.99
C ILE A 55 19.44 35.52 13.88
N CYS A 56 18.73 35.79 14.97
CA CYS A 56 18.20 34.75 15.84
C CYS A 56 17.13 33.90 15.16
N LEU A 57 16.19 34.53 14.44
CA LEU A 57 15.17 33.84 13.67
C LEU A 57 15.80 32.99 12.54
N THR A 58 16.79 33.52 11.82
CA THR A 58 17.50 32.75 10.79
C THR A 58 18.30 31.60 11.40
N ALA A 59 18.94 31.77 12.56
CA ALA A 59 19.63 30.70 13.28
C ALA A 59 18.66 29.62 13.81
N LEU A 60 17.48 30.02 14.32
CA LEU A 60 16.41 29.12 14.75
C LEU A 60 15.85 28.31 13.58
N LEU A 61 15.51 28.99 12.49
CA LEU A 61 15.03 28.36 11.26
C LEU A 61 16.11 27.47 10.64
N TRP A 62 17.39 27.84 10.73
CA TRP A 62 18.51 27.04 10.24
C TRP A 62 18.77 25.80 11.10
N GLY A 63 18.75 25.95 12.42
CA GLY A 63 18.87 24.83 13.37
C GLY A 63 17.72 23.83 13.21
N TYR A 64 16.49 24.34 13.07
CA TYR A 64 15.28 23.54 12.81
C TYR A 64 15.38 22.76 11.49
N ARG A 65 15.79 23.42 10.39
CA ARG A 65 15.97 22.75 9.09
C ARG A 65 17.09 21.71 9.11
N THR A 66 18.16 21.95 9.86
CA THR A 66 19.25 20.99 10.01
C THR A 66 18.79 19.75 10.78
N ALA A 67 18.01 19.94 11.86
CA ALA A 67 17.43 18.85 12.64
C ALA A 67 16.42 18.04 11.79
N LEU A 68 15.53 18.71 11.06
CA LEU A 68 14.62 18.05 10.13
C LEU A 68 15.37 17.33 9.01
N GLY A 69 16.45 17.90 8.46
CA GLY A 69 17.29 17.26 7.46
C GLY A 69 17.93 15.96 7.97
N TRP A 70 18.38 15.96 9.22
CA TRP A 70 18.86 14.76 9.89
C TRP A 70 17.75 13.73 10.05
N LEU A 71 16.60 14.14 10.58
CA LEU A 71 15.43 13.27 10.79
C LEU A 71 14.98 12.65 9.47
N HIS A 72 14.78 13.46 8.43
CA HIS A 72 14.36 13.05 7.10
C HIS A 72 15.32 12.01 6.51
N THR A 73 16.62 12.28 6.61
CA THR A 73 17.66 11.37 6.10
C THR A 73 17.61 10.01 6.80
N TRP A 74 17.59 9.99 8.15
CA TRP A 74 17.76 8.75 8.89
C TRP A 74 16.47 7.97 9.06
N ALA A 75 15.32 8.63 9.23
CA ALA A 75 14.02 7.96 9.19
C ALA A 75 13.78 7.36 7.80
N GLY A 76 14.11 8.09 6.72
CA GLY A 76 14.01 7.59 5.36
C GLY A 76 14.89 6.36 5.09
N VAL A 77 16.15 6.35 5.57
CA VAL A 77 17.03 5.18 5.42
C VAL A 77 16.59 4.00 6.29
N ALA A 78 16.17 4.25 7.53
CA ALA A 78 15.78 3.19 8.46
C ALA A 78 14.47 2.49 8.06
N LEU A 79 13.48 3.26 7.57
CA LEU A 79 12.15 2.76 7.24
C LEU A 79 11.91 2.59 5.74
N GLY A 80 12.83 3.08 4.89
CA GLY A 80 12.68 3.06 3.44
C GLY A 80 12.47 1.67 2.86
N GLY A 81 13.03 0.62 3.49
CA GLY A 81 12.81 -0.75 3.03
C GLY A 81 11.36 -1.21 3.22
N VAL A 82 10.79 -0.98 4.40
CA VAL A 82 9.38 -1.25 4.70
C VAL A 82 8.48 -0.38 3.85
N LEU A 83 8.77 0.92 3.74
CA LEU A 83 8.01 1.84 2.90
C LEU A 83 8.00 1.39 1.44
N PHE A 84 9.15 0.97 0.89
CA PHE A 84 9.20 0.46 -0.47
C PHE A 84 8.34 -0.78 -0.64
N ALA A 85 8.40 -1.72 0.32
CA ALA A 85 7.60 -2.94 0.29
C ALA A 85 6.10 -2.65 0.32
N VAL A 86 5.67 -1.72 1.17
CA VAL A 86 4.28 -1.25 1.27
C VAL A 86 3.85 -0.56 -0.02
N PHE A 87 4.62 0.41 -0.55
CA PHE A 87 4.30 1.09 -1.79
C PHE A 87 4.25 0.14 -2.99
N TRP A 88 5.20 -0.80 -3.08
CA TRP A 88 5.24 -1.80 -4.15
C TRP A 88 3.99 -2.67 -4.13
N MET A 89 3.67 -3.27 -2.98
CA MET A 89 2.51 -4.17 -2.86
C MET A 89 1.18 -3.43 -2.96
N GLY A 90 1.11 -2.19 -2.46
CA GLY A 90 -0.06 -1.33 -2.62
C GLY A 90 -0.29 -0.92 -4.08
N THR A 91 0.79 -0.61 -4.81
CA THR A 91 0.72 -0.31 -6.25
C THR A 91 0.22 -1.50 -7.05
N LEU A 92 0.72 -2.72 -6.76
CA LEU A 92 0.20 -3.94 -7.38
C LEU A 92 -1.25 -4.24 -6.98
N SER A 93 -1.67 -3.87 -5.77
CA SER A 93 -3.03 -4.11 -5.27
C SER A 93 -4.11 -3.33 -6.04
N VAL A 94 -3.75 -2.27 -6.76
CA VAL A 94 -4.66 -1.57 -7.68
C VAL A 94 -5.24 -2.54 -8.72
N PHE A 95 -4.44 -3.52 -9.13
CA PHE A 95 -4.79 -4.55 -10.11
C PHE A 95 -4.81 -5.96 -9.51
N ASP A 96 -5.10 -6.10 -8.21
CA ASP A 96 -5.14 -7.41 -7.54
C ASP A 96 -6.09 -8.40 -8.22
N ARG A 97 -7.25 -7.93 -8.69
CA ARG A 97 -8.23 -8.77 -9.41
C ARG A 97 -7.71 -9.26 -10.75
N GLU A 98 -7.01 -8.41 -11.50
CA GLU A 98 -6.43 -8.82 -12.79
C GLU A 98 -5.28 -9.80 -12.58
N ILE A 99 -4.46 -9.59 -11.55
CA ILE A 99 -3.39 -10.52 -11.18
C ILE A 99 -3.99 -11.85 -10.69
N ASP A 100 -5.09 -11.85 -9.92
CA ASP A 100 -5.81 -13.08 -9.55
C ASP A 100 -6.25 -13.86 -10.78
N ARG A 101 -6.82 -13.20 -11.80
CA ARG A 101 -7.22 -13.87 -13.06
C ARG A 101 -6.03 -14.51 -13.78
N TRP A 102 -4.85 -13.88 -13.69
CA TRP A 102 -3.61 -14.48 -14.18
C TRP A 102 -3.21 -15.70 -13.31
N MET A 103 -3.23 -15.56 -11.98
CA MET A 103 -2.83 -16.58 -10.99
C MET A 103 -3.86 -17.72 -10.78
N MET A 104 -5.09 -17.59 -11.27
CA MET A 104 -6.16 -18.57 -11.06
C MET A 104 -6.92 -18.83 -12.37
N PRO A 105 -6.44 -19.76 -13.23
CA PRO A 105 -7.03 -19.99 -14.56
C PRO A 105 -8.51 -20.37 -14.53
N ALA A 106 -8.96 -21.07 -13.49
CA ALA A 106 -10.36 -21.42 -13.29
C ALA A 106 -11.30 -20.19 -13.19
N THR A 107 -10.76 -19.00 -12.92
CA THR A 107 -11.52 -17.74 -12.84
C THR A 107 -11.54 -16.95 -14.15
N ARG A 108 -10.90 -17.46 -15.22
CA ARG A 108 -10.87 -16.83 -16.56
C ARG A 108 -12.19 -17.05 -17.30
N LEU A 109 -13.30 -16.76 -16.63
CA LEU A 109 -14.64 -16.87 -17.19
C LEU A 109 -14.97 -15.64 -18.05
N GLN A 110 -15.95 -15.82 -18.93
CA GLN A 110 -16.59 -14.72 -19.64
C GLN A 110 -17.44 -13.88 -18.67
N PRO A 111 -17.76 -12.62 -19.02
CA PRO A 111 -18.65 -11.80 -18.21
C PRO A 111 -19.97 -12.51 -17.90
N ALA A 112 -20.47 -12.28 -16.69
CA ALA A 112 -21.71 -12.89 -16.23
C ALA A 112 -22.91 -12.45 -17.09
N PRO A 113 -23.97 -13.27 -17.19
CA PRO A 113 -25.21 -12.88 -17.85
C PRO A 113 -25.80 -11.59 -17.26
N PRO A 114 -26.45 -10.71 -18.07
CA PRO A 114 -26.96 -9.41 -17.61
C PRO A 114 -27.99 -9.49 -16.47
N GLN A 115 -28.71 -10.60 -16.38
CA GLN A 115 -29.73 -10.89 -15.38
C GLN A 115 -29.40 -12.21 -14.68
N LEU A 116 -28.94 -12.11 -13.44
CA LEU A 116 -28.75 -13.24 -12.55
C LEU A 116 -29.95 -13.33 -11.62
N SER A 117 -30.58 -14.51 -11.57
CA SER A 117 -31.62 -14.78 -10.57
C SER A 117 -30.95 -15.21 -9.27
N LEU A 118 -31.09 -14.38 -8.24
CA LEU A 118 -30.62 -14.67 -6.89
C LEU A 118 -31.41 -15.81 -6.27
N ASP A 119 -32.66 -16.04 -6.68
CA ASP A 119 -33.44 -17.21 -6.25
C ASP A 119 -32.79 -18.51 -6.76
N ARG A 120 -32.36 -18.54 -8.03
CA ARG A 120 -31.61 -19.69 -8.58
C ARG A 120 -30.25 -19.87 -7.90
N ILE A 121 -29.54 -18.78 -7.62
CA ILE A 121 -28.27 -18.83 -6.90
C ILE A 121 -28.47 -19.39 -5.48
N ALA A 122 -29.48 -18.90 -4.76
CA ALA A 122 -29.82 -19.39 -3.43
C ALA A 122 -30.15 -20.88 -3.44
N ALA A 123 -30.92 -21.34 -4.43
CA ALA A 123 -31.21 -22.76 -4.63
C ALA A 123 -29.94 -23.58 -4.89
N ALA A 124 -29.01 -23.07 -5.70
CA ALA A 124 -27.75 -23.74 -6.04
C ALA A 124 -26.80 -23.87 -4.84
N VAL A 125 -26.72 -22.86 -3.96
CA VAL A 125 -25.82 -22.88 -2.79
C VAL A 125 -26.43 -23.56 -1.56
N LYS A 126 -27.77 -23.64 -1.47
CA LYS A 126 -28.49 -24.23 -0.33
C LYS A 126 -27.96 -25.60 0.11
N PRO A 127 -27.66 -26.57 -0.79
CA PRO A 127 -27.13 -27.87 -0.39
C PRO A 127 -25.77 -27.79 0.34
N ALA A 128 -24.97 -26.76 0.06
CA ALA A 128 -23.68 -26.53 0.70
C ALA A 128 -23.79 -25.79 2.04
N VAL A 129 -24.95 -25.24 2.39
CA VAL A 129 -25.17 -24.50 3.66
C VAL A 129 -25.53 -25.50 4.77
N PRO A 130 -24.71 -25.64 5.83
CA PRO A 130 -25.06 -26.50 6.95
C PRO A 130 -26.33 -26.02 7.67
N ALA A 131 -27.14 -26.94 8.20
CA ALA A 131 -28.38 -26.59 8.93
C ALA A 131 -28.16 -25.68 10.15
N LYS A 132 -26.97 -25.73 10.76
CA LYS A 132 -26.58 -24.88 11.90
C LYS A 132 -25.97 -23.54 11.49
N ALA A 133 -25.90 -23.22 10.19
CA ALA A 133 -25.34 -21.95 9.72
C ALA A 133 -26.10 -20.77 10.32
N SER A 134 -25.36 -19.76 10.82
CA SER A 134 -25.95 -18.51 11.29
C SER A 134 -26.28 -17.58 10.13
N GLN A 135 -25.54 -17.69 9.02
CA GLN A 135 -25.73 -16.94 7.79
C GLN A 135 -25.06 -17.63 6.60
N TRP A 136 -25.50 -17.27 5.40
CA TRP A 136 -24.74 -17.44 4.17
C TRP A 136 -24.77 -16.15 3.34
N ARG A 137 -23.76 -15.95 2.50
CA ARG A 137 -23.53 -14.74 1.70
C ARG A 137 -23.06 -15.11 0.30
N VAL A 138 -23.54 -14.37 -0.68
CA VAL A 138 -23.03 -14.40 -2.05
C VAL A 138 -22.69 -12.98 -2.51
N ASP A 139 -21.41 -12.74 -2.81
CA ASP A 139 -20.99 -11.53 -3.54
C ASP A 139 -21.24 -11.74 -5.03
N LEU A 140 -21.87 -10.75 -5.66
CA LEU A 140 -22.24 -10.79 -7.06
C LEU A 140 -21.04 -10.51 -7.96
N PRO A 141 -21.02 -11.08 -9.18
CA PRO A 141 -19.90 -10.90 -10.09
C PRO A 141 -19.81 -9.44 -10.55
N THR A 142 -18.58 -9.03 -10.84
CA THR A 142 -18.26 -7.77 -11.51
C THR A 142 -17.41 -8.07 -12.75
N ASP A 143 -17.17 -7.07 -13.59
CA ASP A 143 -16.32 -7.24 -14.78
C ASP A 143 -14.88 -7.71 -14.44
N ARG A 144 -14.40 -7.34 -13.24
CA ARG A 144 -13.07 -7.74 -12.74
C ARG A 144 -13.06 -9.08 -12.04
N VAL A 145 -14.20 -9.44 -11.44
CA VAL A 145 -14.39 -10.67 -10.67
C VAL A 145 -15.61 -11.39 -11.27
N PRO A 146 -15.44 -12.08 -12.41
CA PRO A 146 -16.55 -12.69 -13.15
C PRO A 146 -17.01 -14.02 -12.51
N VAL A 147 -16.95 -14.12 -11.18
CA VAL A 147 -17.34 -15.29 -10.39
C VAL A 147 -18.26 -14.87 -9.26
N LEU A 148 -19.22 -15.72 -8.89
CA LEU A 148 -19.94 -15.57 -7.63
C LEU A 148 -19.03 -16.02 -6.49
N ARG A 149 -18.99 -15.27 -5.39
CA ARG A 149 -18.22 -15.68 -4.19
C ARG A 149 -19.17 -16.01 -3.07
N PHE A 150 -19.21 -17.29 -2.71
CA PHE A 150 -20.09 -17.84 -1.68
C PHE A 150 -19.32 -18.09 -0.38
N THR A 151 -19.86 -17.62 0.74
CA THR A 151 -19.40 -17.96 2.09
C THR A 151 -20.58 -18.28 3.00
N TYR A 152 -20.33 -19.06 4.04
CA TYR A 152 -21.29 -19.25 5.13
C TYR A 152 -20.57 -19.25 6.48
N LYS A 153 -21.32 -19.02 7.54
CA LYS A 153 -20.80 -19.07 8.91
C LYS A 153 -21.55 -20.13 9.71
N ALA A 154 -20.83 -21.12 10.23
CA ALA A 154 -21.38 -22.18 11.07
C ALA A 154 -20.62 -22.21 12.41
N GLY A 155 -21.22 -21.64 13.46
CA GLY A 155 -20.54 -21.45 14.75
C GLY A 155 -19.63 -20.22 14.76
N ALA A 156 -18.46 -20.36 15.40
CA ALA A 156 -17.48 -19.26 15.52
C ALA A 156 -16.74 -18.99 14.21
N ASP A 157 -16.52 -20.02 13.40
CA ASP A 157 -15.68 -19.96 12.21
C ASP A 157 -16.47 -19.63 10.94
N GLU A 158 -15.88 -18.78 10.10
CA GLU A 158 -16.35 -18.52 8.74
C GLU A 158 -15.75 -19.57 7.81
N ALA A 159 -16.60 -20.19 6.99
CA ALA A 159 -16.14 -21.16 6.01
C ALA A 159 -15.28 -20.49 4.93
N PRO A 160 -14.34 -21.23 4.30
CA PRO A 160 -13.55 -20.69 3.20
C PRO A 160 -14.43 -20.20 2.06
N VAL A 161 -13.99 -19.14 1.38
CA VAL A 161 -14.67 -18.58 0.21
C VAL A 161 -14.67 -19.61 -0.91
N ARG A 162 -15.87 -19.95 -1.40
CA ARG A 162 -16.06 -20.79 -2.58
C ARG A 162 -16.46 -19.93 -3.77
N GLN A 163 -16.02 -20.32 -4.95
CA GLN A 163 -16.34 -19.60 -6.19
C GLN A 163 -17.31 -20.44 -7.03
N LEU A 164 -18.27 -19.78 -7.68
CA LEU A 164 -19.20 -20.42 -8.61
C LEU A 164 -19.14 -19.72 -9.97
N ASP A 165 -19.33 -20.51 -11.01
CA ASP A 165 -19.60 -19.99 -12.35
C ASP A 165 -20.99 -19.30 -12.34
N PRO A 166 -21.10 -18.01 -12.71
CA PRO A 166 -22.36 -17.29 -12.67
C PRO A 166 -23.37 -17.75 -13.73
N ALA A 167 -22.93 -18.37 -14.83
CA ALA A 167 -23.81 -18.88 -15.88
C ALA A 167 -24.30 -20.31 -15.56
N LEU A 168 -23.40 -21.17 -15.08
CA LEU A 168 -23.71 -22.58 -14.81
C LEU A 168 -24.19 -22.85 -13.38
N LEU A 169 -23.93 -21.92 -12.45
CA LEU A 169 -24.19 -22.07 -11.01
C LEU A 169 -23.52 -23.30 -10.38
N THR A 170 -22.40 -23.73 -10.95
CA THR A 170 -21.58 -24.83 -10.46
C THR A 170 -20.37 -24.31 -9.70
N LEU A 171 -19.97 -25.03 -8.64
CA LEU A 171 -18.76 -24.72 -7.89
C LEU A 171 -17.51 -24.87 -8.78
N LEU A 172 -16.67 -23.85 -8.78
CA LEU A 172 -15.35 -23.91 -9.39
C LEU A 172 -14.40 -24.71 -8.49
N PRO A 173 -13.36 -25.34 -9.08
CA PRO A 173 -12.27 -25.93 -8.31
C PRO A 173 -11.65 -24.90 -7.37
N GLU A 174 -11.31 -25.32 -6.14
CA GLU A 174 -10.62 -24.42 -5.22
C GLU A 174 -9.26 -24.04 -5.81
N PRO A 175 -8.94 -22.73 -5.91
CA PRO A 175 -7.69 -22.32 -6.54
C PRO A 175 -6.44 -22.79 -5.82
N GLY A 176 -6.53 -23.18 -4.53
CA GLY A 176 -5.40 -23.58 -3.70
C GLY A 176 -4.30 -22.52 -3.58
N SER A 177 -4.63 -21.25 -3.86
CA SER A 177 -3.73 -20.11 -3.86
C SER A 177 -4.45 -18.92 -3.24
N LEU A 178 -3.69 -18.06 -2.56
CA LEU A 178 -4.18 -16.79 -2.07
C LEU A 178 -4.33 -15.74 -3.20
N GLY A 179 -3.66 -15.94 -4.34
CA GLY A 179 -3.60 -14.93 -5.40
C GLY A 179 -3.00 -13.61 -4.93
N ALA A 180 -3.18 -12.56 -5.73
CA ALA A 180 -2.85 -11.21 -5.33
C ALA A 180 -3.81 -10.66 -4.27
N SER A 181 -5.12 -10.92 -4.39
CA SER A 181 -6.11 -10.39 -3.43
C SER A 181 -5.97 -10.96 -2.02
N GLY A 182 -5.45 -12.19 -1.89
CA GLY A 182 -5.20 -12.84 -0.61
C GLY A 182 -3.75 -12.77 -0.14
N PHE A 183 -2.79 -12.50 -1.03
CA PHE A 183 -1.37 -12.35 -0.67
C PHE A 183 -0.87 -10.91 -0.77
N ILE A 184 -0.85 -10.31 -1.98
CA ILE A 184 -0.28 -8.99 -2.24
C ILE A 184 -1.02 -7.90 -1.45
N PHE A 185 -2.35 -7.90 -1.51
CA PHE A 185 -3.17 -6.92 -0.80
C PHE A 185 -3.01 -7.03 0.73
N PRO A 186 -3.07 -8.22 1.35
CA PRO A 186 -2.79 -8.35 2.80
C PRO A 186 -1.34 -8.09 3.20
N PHE A 187 -0.37 -8.33 2.31
CA PHE A 187 1.02 -7.96 2.55
C PHE A 187 1.15 -6.44 2.69
N HIS A 188 0.47 -5.66 1.84
CA HIS A 188 0.56 -4.20 1.84
C HIS A 188 0.29 -3.57 3.22
N TYR A 189 -0.71 -4.05 3.96
CA TYR A 189 -1.05 -3.50 5.27
C TYR A 189 -0.56 -4.31 6.47
N GLY A 190 -0.12 -5.56 6.26
CA GLY A 190 0.18 -6.48 7.36
C GLY A 190 1.46 -7.30 7.21
N LEU A 191 2.18 -7.20 6.09
CA LEU A 191 3.43 -7.95 5.80
C LEU A 191 3.31 -9.48 5.98
N HIS A 192 2.07 -10.01 6.06
CA HIS A 192 1.74 -11.36 6.56
C HIS A 192 2.26 -11.70 7.98
N LEU A 193 2.63 -10.69 8.77
CA LEU A 193 3.04 -10.84 10.17
C LEU A 193 1.82 -10.72 11.10
N LYS A 194 1.15 -11.85 11.34
CA LYS A 194 -0.13 -11.91 12.09
C LYS A 194 0.04 -11.89 13.62
N TRP A 195 1.20 -12.27 14.14
CA TRP A 195 1.44 -12.35 15.59
C TRP A 195 1.20 -10.98 16.25
N LEU A 196 0.21 -10.90 17.15
CA LEU A 196 -0.20 -9.68 17.87
C LEU A 196 -0.43 -8.45 16.95
N ASP A 197 -0.91 -8.67 15.73
CA ASP A 197 -1.07 -7.63 14.70
C ASP A 197 0.23 -6.83 14.41
N LEU A 198 1.40 -7.43 14.68
CA LEU A 198 2.70 -6.76 14.58
C LEU A 198 2.94 -6.14 13.21
N GLY A 199 2.54 -6.83 12.13
CA GLY A 199 2.67 -6.29 10.78
C GLY A 199 1.93 -4.98 10.57
N LYS A 200 0.69 -4.86 11.10
CA LYS A 200 -0.11 -3.64 11.00
C LYS A 200 0.49 -2.49 11.82
N TRP A 201 1.11 -2.80 12.96
CA TRP A 201 1.85 -1.82 13.75
C TRP A 201 3.12 -1.34 13.05
N ILE A 202 3.89 -2.24 12.43
CA ILE A 202 5.08 -1.88 11.64
C ILE A 202 4.70 -0.98 10.47
N VAL A 203 3.67 -1.35 9.70
CA VAL A 203 3.19 -0.56 8.57
C VAL A 203 2.61 0.78 9.05
N GLY A 204 1.88 0.79 10.17
CA GLY A 204 1.39 2.02 10.80
C GLY A 204 2.50 2.98 11.18
N LEU A 205 3.55 2.49 11.86
CA LEU A 205 4.72 3.27 12.22
C LEU A 205 5.44 3.82 10.98
N ALA A 206 5.59 2.99 9.93
CA ALA A 206 6.14 3.42 8.67
C ALA A 206 5.27 4.52 8.02
N GLY A 207 3.95 4.39 8.02
CA GLY A 207 3.02 5.40 7.53
C GLY A 207 3.12 6.73 8.29
N MET A 208 3.17 6.69 9.62
CA MET A 208 3.38 7.90 10.45
C MET A 208 4.71 8.56 10.13
N ALA A 209 5.79 7.77 10.02
CA ALA A 209 7.09 8.28 9.63
C ALA A 209 7.07 8.88 8.21
N MET A 210 6.37 8.27 7.26
CA MET A 210 6.21 8.81 5.91
C MET A 210 5.53 10.18 5.91
N LEU A 211 4.49 10.40 6.73
CA LEU A 211 3.91 11.75 6.88
C LEU A 211 4.93 12.75 7.42
N VAL A 212 5.73 12.37 8.41
CA VAL A 212 6.83 13.21 8.93
C VAL A 212 7.90 13.46 7.85
N LEU A 213 8.23 12.46 7.02
CA LEU A 213 9.16 12.59 5.91
C LEU A 213 8.65 13.55 4.84
N LEU A 214 7.36 13.49 4.48
CA LEU A 214 6.74 14.39 3.52
C LEU A 214 6.75 15.84 4.03
N VAL A 215 6.29 16.07 5.27
CA VAL A 215 6.27 17.41 5.88
C VAL A 215 7.68 17.97 6.02
N SER A 216 8.61 17.18 6.57
CA SER A 216 10.01 17.60 6.70
C SER A 216 10.65 17.86 5.33
N GLY A 217 10.36 17.04 4.33
CA GLY A 217 10.85 17.19 2.96
C GLY A 217 10.47 18.54 2.37
N VAL A 218 9.21 18.95 2.50
CA VAL A 218 8.72 20.27 2.07
C VAL A 218 9.48 21.40 2.77
N ILE A 219 9.67 21.31 4.09
CA ILE A 219 10.35 22.36 4.89
C ILE A 219 11.85 22.48 4.54
N ILE A 220 12.54 21.35 4.35
CA ILE A 220 13.97 21.33 4.02
C ILE A 220 14.21 21.88 2.61
N HIS A 221 13.27 21.70 1.69
CA HIS A 221 13.47 21.99 0.29
C HIS A 221 13.42 23.48 -0.05
N LYS A 222 14.59 24.15 -0.06
CA LYS A 222 14.73 25.62 -0.26
C LYS A 222 14.29 26.13 -1.65
N LYS A 223 14.25 25.28 -2.67
CA LYS A 223 14.00 25.68 -4.08
C LYS A 223 12.98 24.77 -4.78
N ILE A 224 11.83 24.56 -4.13
CA ILE A 224 10.80 23.61 -4.59
C ILE A 224 10.33 23.89 -6.02
N PHE A 225 10.12 25.17 -6.37
CA PHE A 225 9.65 25.58 -7.71
C PHE A 225 10.73 25.49 -8.80
N VAL A 226 11.98 25.85 -8.52
CA VAL A 226 13.05 25.85 -9.54
C VAL A 226 13.45 24.42 -9.92
N GLN A 227 13.48 23.52 -8.94
CA GLN A 227 13.90 22.13 -9.19
C GLN A 227 12.80 21.28 -9.81
N LEU A 228 11.53 21.70 -9.71
CA LEU A 228 10.41 21.06 -10.42
C LEU A 228 10.64 20.99 -11.93
N PHE A 229 11.27 22.01 -12.51
CA PHE A 229 11.54 22.11 -13.94
C PHE A 229 12.94 21.60 -14.35
N THR A 230 13.73 21.08 -13.42
CA THR A 230 15.15 20.77 -13.67
C THR A 230 15.47 19.29 -13.44
N PHE A 231 15.02 18.40 -14.34
CA PHE A 231 15.51 17.02 -14.40
C PHE A 231 16.77 16.95 -15.28
N ARG A 232 17.89 16.47 -14.72
CA ARG A 232 19.17 16.35 -15.44
C ARG A 232 19.62 14.88 -15.52
N PRO A 233 19.10 14.10 -16.49
CA PRO A 233 19.37 12.66 -16.58
C PRO A 233 20.83 12.32 -16.86
N HIS A 234 21.57 13.21 -17.52
CA HIS A 234 22.97 12.96 -17.95
C HIS A 234 24.04 13.40 -16.94
N LYS A 235 23.66 13.78 -15.70
CA LYS A 235 24.62 14.12 -14.63
C LYS A 235 24.97 12.89 -13.79
N SER A 236 25.85 13.07 -12.80
CA SER A 236 26.25 11.98 -11.89
C SER A 236 25.04 11.33 -11.22
N LEU A 237 25.12 10.03 -10.94
CA LEU A 237 24.02 9.25 -10.32
C LEU A 237 23.50 9.89 -9.04
N GLN A 238 24.38 10.48 -8.24
CA GLN A 238 23.99 11.26 -7.06
C GLN A 238 23.07 12.43 -7.43
N ARG A 239 23.40 13.20 -8.47
CA ARG A 239 22.64 14.40 -8.84
C ARG A 239 21.33 14.04 -9.54
N SER A 240 21.36 13.08 -10.45
CA SER A 240 20.14 12.62 -11.13
C SER A 240 19.15 11.98 -10.15
N SER A 241 19.64 11.19 -9.18
CA SER A 241 18.79 10.61 -8.13
C SER A 241 18.18 11.69 -7.23
N LEU A 242 18.95 12.73 -6.87
CA LEU A 242 18.41 13.86 -6.10
C LEU A 242 17.34 14.63 -6.89
N ASP A 243 17.61 14.94 -8.16
CA ASP A 243 16.65 15.65 -9.01
C ASP A 243 15.36 14.81 -9.17
N LEU A 244 15.46 13.48 -9.36
CA LEU A 244 14.31 12.60 -9.48
C LEU A 244 13.54 12.43 -8.15
N HIS A 245 14.25 12.30 -7.02
CA HIS A 245 13.65 12.26 -5.68
C HIS A 245 12.84 13.53 -5.40
N ASN A 246 13.38 14.69 -5.74
CA ASN A 246 12.68 15.96 -5.57
C ASN A 246 11.49 16.08 -6.52
N LEU A 247 11.65 15.66 -7.79
CA LEU A 247 10.57 15.69 -8.78
C LEU A 247 9.38 14.82 -8.35
N THR A 248 9.63 13.54 -8.02
CA THR A 248 8.56 12.63 -7.59
C THR A 248 8.00 13.00 -6.23
N GLY A 249 8.82 13.53 -5.32
CA GLY A 249 8.39 13.99 -4.00
C GLY A 249 7.49 15.21 -4.06
N VAL A 250 7.74 16.15 -4.97
CA VAL A 250 6.94 17.37 -5.10
C VAL A 250 5.69 17.15 -5.96
N LEU A 251 5.83 16.55 -7.15
CA LEU A 251 4.68 16.28 -8.02
C LEU A 251 3.72 15.25 -7.41
N GLY A 252 4.28 14.24 -6.75
CA GLY A 252 3.49 13.19 -6.08
C GLY A 252 2.99 13.58 -4.69
N LEU A 253 3.41 14.72 -4.13
CA LEU A 253 3.14 15.10 -2.74
C LEU A 253 1.66 14.96 -2.33
N PRO A 254 0.68 15.51 -3.08
CA PRO A 254 -0.73 15.41 -2.68
C PRO A 254 -1.18 13.96 -2.59
N PHE A 255 -0.80 13.14 -3.57
CA PHE A 255 -1.10 11.72 -3.61
C PHE A 255 -0.42 10.97 -2.46
N HIS A 256 0.90 11.12 -2.29
CA HIS A 256 1.66 10.42 -1.24
C HIS A 256 1.15 10.76 0.14
N PHE A 257 0.79 12.02 0.39
CA PHE A 257 0.22 12.46 1.66
C PHE A 257 -1.15 11.82 1.91
N LEU A 258 -2.08 11.95 0.94
CA LEU A 258 -3.45 11.45 1.09
C LEU A 258 -3.49 9.91 1.18
N ILE A 259 -2.70 9.20 0.38
CA ILE A 259 -2.68 7.73 0.40
C ILE A 259 -2.07 7.19 1.71
N THR A 260 -1.05 7.86 2.24
CA THR A 260 -0.44 7.49 3.54
C THR A 260 -1.39 7.78 4.69
N LEU A 261 -2.02 8.96 4.70
CA LEU A 261 -2.97 9.37 5.73
C LEU A 261 -4.20 8.45 5.75
N SER A 262 -4.76 8.15 4.58
CA SER A 262 -5.92 7.25 4.47
C SER A 262 -5.63 5.84 4.99
N GLY A 263 -4.44 5.30 4.74
CA GLY A 263 -4.00 4.01 5.30
C GLY A 263 -4.01 3.99 6.83
N LEU A 264 -3.55 5.06 7.47
CA LEU A 264 -3.59 5.20 8.93
C LEU A 264 -5.03 5.33 9.46
N ILE A 265 -5.88 6.08 8.76
CA ILE A 265 -7.29 6.28 9.15
C ILE A 265 -8.08 4.97 9.07
N ILE A 266 -7.81 4.11 8.09
CA ILE A 266 -8.49 2.80 7.97
C ILE A 266 -8.26 1.93 9.22
N PHE A 267 -7.09 2.01 9.84
CA PHE A 267 -6.74 1.22 11.03
C PHE A 267 -6.90 1.99 12.35
N ILE A 268 -7.67 3.09 12.36
CA ILE A 268 -7.81 3.93 13.55
C ILE A 268 -8.31 3.14 14.78
N THR A 269 -9.18 2.14 14.59
CA THR A 269 -9.70 1.30 15.68
C THR A 269 -8.67 0.30 16.21
N ILE A 270 -7.58 0.06 15.50
CA ILE A 270 -6.45 -0.73 16.01
C ILE A 270 -5.58 0.14 16.92
N TYR A 271 -5.33 1.39 16.52
CA TYR A 271 -4.52 2.34 17.30
C TYR A 271 -5.29 2.89 18.52
N TYR A 272 -6.61 3.05 18.39
CA TYR A 272 -7.51 3.57 19.41
C TYR A 272 -8.74 2.65 19.57
N PRO A 273 -8.58 1.43 20.11
CA PRO A 273 -9.67 0.46 20.25
C PRO A 273 -10.81 0.96 21.15
N GLN A 274 -10.49 1.87 22.08
CA GLN A 274 -11.45 2.49 23.00
C GLN A 274 -12.07 3.79 22.45
N ALA A 275 -11.85 4.14 21.17
CA ALA A 275 -12.38 5.40 20.61
C ALA A 275 -13.91 5.53 20.69
N HIS A 276 -14.64 4.41 20.79
CA HIS A 276 -16.09 4.38 20.89
C HIS A 276 -16.61 4.56 22.33
N THR A 277 -15.81 4.27 23.36
CA THR A 277 -16.32 4.18 24.73
C THR A 277 -16.68 5.53 25.35
N SER A 278 -16.09 6.62 24.85
CA SER A 278 -16.43 7.98 25.29
C SER A 278 -17.87 8.38 24.96
N VAL A 279 -18.45 7.80 23.90
CA VAL A 279 -19.82 8.11 23.42
C VAL A 279 -20.79 6.98 23.73
N TYR A 280 -20.36 5.72 23.58
CA TYR A 280 -21.24 4.55 23.68
C TYR A 280 -21.04 3.74 24.97
N GLY A 281 -20.08 4.11 25.84
CA GLY A 281 -19.65 3.25 26.95
C GLY A 281 -19.24 1.86 26.46
N ASP A 282 -19.62 0.82 27.20
CA ASP A 282 -19.37 -0.57 26.79
C ASP A 282 -20.35 -1.11 25.73
N ASN A 283 -21.29 -0.28 25.26
CA ASN A 283 -22.31 -0.69 24.28
C ASN A 283 -21.79 -0.67 22.83
N LYS A 284 -20.89 -1.60 22.53
CA LYS A 284 -20.34 -1.79 21.17
C LYS A 284 -21.41 -2.12 20.11
N ALA A 285 -22.54 -2.70 20.52
CA ALA A 285 -23.65 -3.01 19.64
C ALA A 285 -24.33 -1.73 19.11
N ALA A 286 -24.56 -0.74 19.98
CA ALA A 286 -25.08 0.56 19.58
C ALA A 286 -24.15 1.27 18.60
N PHE A 287 -22.84 1.30 18.88
CA PHE A 287 -21.85 1.83 17.93
C PHE A 287 -21.92 1.09 16.58
N SER A 288 -21.98 -0.23 16.57
CA SER A 288 -22.03 -1.01 15.32
C SER A 288 -23.31 -0.78 14.52
N ALA A 289 -24.44 -0.57 15.20
CA ALA A 289 -25.71 -0.25 14.57
C ALA A 289 -25.70 1.16 13.96
N GLU A 290 -25.19 2.17 14.68
CA GLU A 290 -25.14 3.55 14.18
C GLU A 290 -24.05 3.76 13.12
N ALA A 291 -22.85 3.21 13.33
CA ALA A 291 -21.70 3.43 12.46
C ALA A 291 -21.73 2.55 11.21
N TYR A 292 -22.22 1.31 11.32
CA TYR A 292 -22.16 0.32 10.24
C TYR A 292 -23.52 -0.28 9.88
N GLY A 293 -24.60 0.22 10.47
CA GLY A 293 -25.96 -0.23 10.18
C GLY A 293 -26.26 -1.66 10.55
N LYS A 294 -25.46 -2.25 11.44
CA LYS A 294 -25.61 -3.65 11.82
C LYS A 294 -26.99 -3.87 12.45
N PHE A 295 -27.87 -4.50 11.69
CA PHE A 295 -29.18 -4.94 12.15
C PHE A 295 -29.11 -6.39 12.63
N SER A 296 -29.92 -6.73 13.64
CA SER A 296 -30.05 -8.11 14.13
C SER A 296 -31.44 -8.34 14.67
N ARG A 297 -32.05 -9.46 14.27
CA ARG A 297 -33.33 -9.95 14.80
C ARG A 297 -33.12 -11.34 15.43
N PRO A 298 -33.58 -11.61 16.67
CA PRO A 298 -33.45 -12.92 17.30
C PRO A 298 -34.14 -14.04 16.51
N LYS A 299 -33.59 -15.25 16.55
CA LYS A 299 -34.23 -16.45 15.99
C LYS A 299 -35.57 -16.72 16.67
N ALA A 300 -36.57 -17.11 15.89
CA ALA A 300 -37.84 -17.61 16.41
C ALA A 300 -37.71 -19.04 16.97
N LYS A 301 -36.70 -19.80 16.51
CA LYS A 301 -36.54 -21.24 16.76
C LYS A 301 -37.71 -22.06 16.22
N ALA A 302 -38.33 -21.58 15.15
CA ALA A 302 -39.41 -22.25 14.42
C ALA A 302 -39.03 -22.31 12.93
N PRO A 303 -39.53 -23.30 12.17
CA PRO A 303 -39.28 -23.38 10.73
C PRO A 303 -39.80 -22.14 9.99
N GLY A 304 -39.00 -21.63 9.06
CA GLY A 304 -39.35 -20.51 8.20
C GLY A 304 -39.12 -20.79 6.73
N THR A 305 -39.69 -19.94 5.88
CA THR A 305 -39.53 -19.99 4.43
C THR A 305 -38.71 -18.79 3.95
N LEU A 306 -38.04 -18.98 2.82
CA LEU A 306 -37.36 -17.92 2.09
C LEU A 306 -38.22 -17.57 0.87
N GLY A 307 -38.79 -16.37 0.87
CA GLY A 307 -39.48 -15.78 -0.26
C GLY A 307 -38.51 -15.34 -1.36
N SER A 308 -39.04 -14.73 -2.42
CA SER A 308 -38.24 -14.34 -3.58
C SER A 308 -37.25 -13.23 -3.22
N ILE A 309 -35.96 -13.56 -3.29
CA ILE A 309 -34.85 -12.61 -3.18
C ILE A 309 -34.87 -11.68 -4.40
N ASP A 310 -35.23 -12.18 -5.59
CA ASP A 310 -35.32 -11.36 -6.80
C ASP A 310 -36.34 -10.23 -6.65
N ALA A 311 -37.48 -10.49 -5.99
CA ALA A 311 -38.46 -9.45 -5.66
C ALA A 311 -37.92 -8.43 -4.64
N MET A 312 -37.14 -8.87 -3.64
CA MET A 312 -36.49 -7.98 -2.68
C MET A 312 -35.42 -7.11 -3.36
N VAL A 313 -34.67 -7.66 -4.31
CA VAL A 313 -33.69 -6.92 -5.13
C VAL A 313 -34.40 -5.86 -5.97
N ALA A 314 -35.46 -6.22 -6.68
CA ALA A 314 -36.22 -5.24 -7.49
C ALA A 314 -36.73 -4.07 -6.63
N ARG A 315 -37.18 -4.35 -5.40
CA ARG A 315 -37.59 -3.32 -4.44
C ARG A 315 -36.41 -2.47 -3.95
N ALA A 316 -35.26 -3.09 -3.68
CA ALA A 316 -34.04 -2.36 -3.29
C ALA A 316 -33.53 -1.46 -4.41
N GLU A 317 -33.54 -1.94 -5.66
CA GLU A 317 -33.16 -1.15 -6.85
C GLU A 317 -34.06 0.08 -7.02
N GLN A 318 -35.37 -0.03 -6.73
CA GLN A 318 -36.27 1.12 -6.73
C GLN A 318 -35.91 2.14 -5.65
N GLU A 319 -35.63 1.70 -4.42
CA GLU A 319 -35.22 2.61 -3.33
C GLU A 319 -33.85 3.25 -3.58
N TRP A 320 -32.95 2.57 -4.28
CA TRP A 320 -31.62 3.08 -4.63
C TRP A 320 -31.55 3.80 -5.98
N ALA A 321 -32.69 4.17 -6.56
CA ALA A 321 -32.77 4.87 -7.86
C ALA A 321 -31.98 4.15 -8.98
N GLY A 322 -32.10 2.82 -9.05
CA GLY A 322 -31.42 1.96 -10.03
C GLY A 322 -30.08 1.38 -9.57
N GLY A 323 -29.61 1.68 -8.36
CA GLY A 323 -28.43 1.06 -7.78
C GLY A 323 -28.61 -0.45 -7.58
N ARG A 324 -27.61 -1.26 -7.96
CA ARG A 324 -27.65 -2.72 -7.84
C ARG A 324 -27.00 -3.21 -6.55
N PRO A 325 -27.36 -4.41 -6.03
CA PRO A 325 -26.66 -5.01 -4.90
C PRO A 325 -25.22 -5.42 -5.26
N TYR A 326 -24.29 -5.27 -4.32
CA TYR A 326 -22.93 -5.84 -4.37
C TYR A 326 -22.89 -7.26 -3.78
N PHE A 327 -23.68 -7.51 -2.75
CA PHE A 327 -23.89 -8.86 -2.21
C PHE A 327 -25.31 -9.05 -1.71
N VAL A 328 -25.69 -10.32 -1.61
CA VAL A 328 -26.84 -10.79 -0.83
C VAL A 328 -26.35 -11.64 0.34
N ARG A 329 -26.98 -11.49 1.50
CA ARG A 329 -26.72 -12.33 2.66
C ARG A 329 -28.03 -12.72 3.31
N VAL A 330 -28.17 -13.98 3.69
CA VAL A 330 -29.33 -14.49 4.42
C VAL A 330 -28.90 -14.90 5.81
N TRP A 331 -29.54 -14.29 6.79
CA TRP A 331 -29.35 -14.57 8.21
C TRP A 331 -30.39 -15.58 8.69
N HIS A 332 -29.96 -16.45 9.60
CA HIS A 332 -30.79 -17.51 10.20
C HIS A 332 -31.53 -18.36 9.14
N PRO A 333 -30.81 -18.92 8.14
CA PRO A 333 -31.44 -19.65 7.04
C PRO A 333 -32.35 -20.77 7.58
N GLY A 334 -33.60 -20.80 7.14
CA GLY A 334 -34.61 -21.81 7.52
C GLY A 334 -35.36 -21.53 8.83
N ASP A 335 -35.09 -20.43 9.53
CA ASP A 335 -35.84 -19.99 10.71
C ASP A 335 -36.98 -19.02 10.33
N ALA A 336 -38.08 -19.02 11.08
CA ALA A 336 -39.23 -18.12 10.83
C ALA A 336 -38.86 -16.63 10.93
N ASN A 337 -37.81 -16.28 11.70
CA ASN A 337 -37.26 -14.93 11.77
C ASN A 337 -36.04 -14.73 10.84
N SER A 338 -35.83 -15.58 9.83
CA SER A 338 -34.81 -15.37 8.80
C SER A 338 -34.99 -14.02 8.11
N TYR A 339 -33.89 -13.36 7.76
CA TYR A 339 -33.92 -12.07 7.08
C TYR A 339 -32.80 -11.96 6.05
N VAL A 340 -33.03 -11.15 5.02
CA VAL A 340 -32.12 -10.92 3.89
C VAL A 340 -31.50 -9.53 4.02
N GLU A 341 -30.18 -9.46 3.95
CA GLU A 341 -29.39 -8.24 3.88
C GLU A 341 -28.92 -8.05 2.43
N LEU A 342 -29.34 -6.94 1.82
CA LEU A 342 -28.81 -6.47 0.55
C LEU A 342 -27.96 -5.23 0.79
N ARG A 343 -26.76 -5.20 0.22
CA ARG A 343 -25.88 -4.03 0.28
C ARG A 343 -25.70 -3.44 -1.11
N ARG A 344 -25.87 -2.13 -1.24
CA ARG A 344 -25.72 -1.41 -2.51
C ARG A 344 -24.27 -1.49 -3.01
N SER A 345 -24.12 -1.58 -4.31
CA SER A 345 -22.83 -1.48 -4.96
C SER A 345 -22.28 -0.05 -4.86
N TYR A 346 -20.98 0.03 -4.65
CA TYR A 346 -20.18 1.27 -4.71
C TYR A 346 -19.21 1.23 -5.90
N ALA A 347 -19.45 0.36 -6.89
CA ALA A 347 -18.59 0.21 -8.06
C ALA A 347 -18.44 1.52 -8.86
N HIS A 348 -19.45 2.39 -8.84
CA HIS A 348 -19.41 3.69 -9.52
C HIS A 348 -19.14 4.88 -8.58
N ASP A 349 -18.81 4.60 -7.32
CA ASP A 349 -18.59 5.62 -6.29
C ASP A 349 -17.12 5.59 -5.80
N VAL A 350 -16.55 6.77 -5.53
CA VAL A 350 -15.31 6.83 -4.72
C VAL A 350 -15.62 6.43 -3.28
N THR A 351 -16.76 6.86 -2.74
CA THR A 351 -17.19 6.49 -1.40
C THR A 351 -17.59 5.03 -1.37
N MET A 352 -16.90 4.23 -0.55
CA MET A 352 -17.33 2.86 -0.28
C MET A 352 -18.54 2.86 0.65
N ASN A 353 -19.73 3.11 0.09
CA ASN A 353 -20.97 3.29 0.82
C ASN A 353 -21.29 2.06 1.70
N LEU A 354 -22.12 2.30 2.72
CA LEU A 354 -22.60 1.27 3.65
C LEU A 354 -24.08 1.00 3.44
N ASP A 355 -24.64 1.43 2.31
CA ASP A 355 -26.08 1.50 2.12
C ASP A 355 -26.64 0.08 2.03
N GLN A 356 -27.59 -0.22 2.91
CA GLN A 356 -28.10 -1.57 3.05
C GLN A 356 -29.58 -1.55 3.45
N ILE A 357 -30.29 -2.55 2.95
CA ILE A 357 -31.70 -2.77 3.26
C ILE A 357 -31.83 -4.20 3.79
N TYR A 358 -32.55 -4.33 4.89
CA TYR A 358 -32.87 -5.59 5.52
C TYR A 358 -34.33 -5.93 5.25
N PHE A 359 -34.57 -7.14 4.74
CA PHE A 359 -35.90 -7.65 4.42
C PHE A 359 -36.23 -8.85 5.30
N ASP A 360 -37.49 -8.98 5.69
CA ASP A 360 -38.01 -10.21 6.22
C ASP A 360 -37.95 -11.29 5.14
N ALA A 361 -37.34 -12.44 5.45
CA ALA A 361 -37.06 -13.45 4.43
C ALA A 361 -38.34 -14.07 3.87
N ALA A 362 -39.40 -14.22 4.66
CA ALA A 362 -40.62 -14.88 4.22
C ALA A 362 -41.53 -13.93 3.43
N SER A 363 -41.75 -12.72 3.96
CA SER A 363 -42.72 -11.76 3.39
C SER A 363 -42.12 -10.77 2.40
N GLY A 364 -40.80 -10.54 2.43
CA GLY A 364 -40.17 -9.45 1.66
C GLY A 364 -40.50 -8.05 2.19
N ALA A 365 -41.07 -7.95 3.40
CA ALA A 365 -41.28 -6.67 4.07
C ALA A 365 -39.93 -6.07 4.50
N ILE A 366 -39.77 -4.75 4.35
CA ILE A 366 -38.54 -4.08 4.80
C ILE A 366 -38.55 -3.97 6.32
N LEU A 367 -37.51 -4.50 6.95
CA LEU A 367 -37.29 -4.47 8.39
C LEU A 367 -36.47 -3.26 8.81
N ASN A 368 -35.45 -2.90 8.02
CA ASN A 368 -34.55 -1.80 8.35
C ASN A 368 -33.87 -1.23 7.10
N ARG A 369 -33.55 0.07 7.15
CA ARG A 369 -32.75 0.78 6.15
C ARG A 369 -31.57 1.42 6.84
N PHE A 370 -30.43 1.46 6.17
CA PHE A 370 -29.28 2.16 6.70
C PHE A 370 -28.52 2.87 5.59
N GLU A 371 -28.16 4.11 5.90
CA GLU A 371 -27.22 4.94 5.17
C GLU A 371 -26.22 5.52 6.17
N ALA A 372 -24.98 5.71 5.74
CA ALA A 372 -23.93 6.21 6.61
C ALA A 372 -24.14 7.70 6.96
N GLY A 373 -24.17 8.02 8.24
CA GLY A 373 -24.15 9.42 8.70
C GLY A 373 -22.90 10.18 8.21
N PRO A 374 -22.88 11.53 8.28
CA PRO A 374 -21.86 12.36 7.62
C PRO A 374 -20.41 12.01 7.98
N VAL A 375 -20.12 11.77 9.26
CA VAL A 375 -18.76 11.42 9.73
C VAL A 375 -18.30 10.10 9.15
N MET A 376 -19.18 9.08 9.16
CA MET A 376 -18.88 7.79 8.57
C MET A 376 -18.76 7.89 7.05
N SER A 377 -19.58 8.70 6.39
CA SER A 377 -19.48 8.96 4.95
C SER A 377 -18.12 9.55 4.56
N VAL A 378 -17.58 10.51 5.33
CA VAL A 378 -16.20 11.01 5.14
C VAL A 378 -15.17 9.90 5.34
N GLN A 379 -15.30 9.10 6.40
CA GLN A 379 -14.41 7.94 6.64
C GLN A 379 -14.45 6.95 5.47
N ARG A 380 -15.64 6.68 4.92
CA ARG A 380 -15.83 5.78 3.77
C ARG A 380 -15.30 6.35 2.47
N PHE A 381 -15.35 7.67 2.29
CA PHE A 381 -14.70 8.35 1.16
C PHE A 381 -13.18 8.22 1.26
N ILE A 382 -12.59 8.48 2.44
CA ILE A 382 -11.15 8.29 2.69
C ILE A 382 -10.75 6.84 2.46
N SER A 383 -11.54 5.90 2.95
CA SER A 383 -11.34 4.46 2.69
C SER A 383 -11.38 4.17 1.20
N GLY A 384 -12.40 4.64 0.48
CA GLY A 384 -12.56 4.33 -0.92
C GLY A 384 -11.48 4.92 -1.83
N MET A 385 -10.98 6.12 -1.50
CA MET A 385 -9.79 6.69 -2.14
C MET A 385 -8.54 5.80 -1.98
N HIS A 386 -8.44 5.03 -0.90
CA HIS A 386 -7.30 4.15 -0.64
C HIS A 386 -7.48 2.75 -1.23
N PHE A 387 -8.70 2.21 -1.14
CA PHE A 387 -9.03 0.86 -1.62
C PHE A 387 -9.20 0.79 -3.15
N ILE A 388 -9.51 1.91 -3.81
CA ILE A 388 -9.48 2.06 -5.29
C ILE A 388 -10.36 1.01 -5.99
N GLN A 389 -11.54 0.74 -5.42
CA GLN A 389 -12.45 -0.32 -5.91
C GLN A 389 -13.35 0.15 -7.05
N PHE A 390 -13.48 1.47 -7.26
CA PHE A 390 -14.33 2.05 -8.31
C PHE A 390 -13.94 1.59 -9.72
N GLU A 391 -14.92 1.41 -10.60
CA GLU A 391 -14.81 0.98 -12.00
C GLU A 391 -14.45 2.15 -12.93
N HIS A 392 -13.24 2.69 -12.74
CA HIS A 392 -12.74 3.79 -13.55
C HIS A 392 -11.29 3.56 -13.99
N TRP A 393 -11.10 2.92 -15.15
CA TRP A 393 -9.80 2.49 -15.67
C TRP A 393 -8.74 3.61 -15.76
N PRO A 394 -9.04 4.81 -16.31
CA PRO A 394 -8.03 5.88 -16.35
C PRO A 394 -7.54 6.30 -14.96
N LEU A 395 -8.44 6.30 -13.98
CA LEU A 395 -8.11 6.71 -12.62
C LEU A 395 -7.31 5.63 -11.91
N ARG A 396 -7.61 4.34 -12.13
CA ARG A 396 -6.77 3.24 -11.64
C ARG A 396 -5.34 3.31 -12.18
N TRP A 397 -5.16 3.58 -13.47
CA TRP A 397 -3.83 3.78 -14.04
C TRP A 397 -3.12 4.99 -13.45
N LEU A 398 -3.83 6.10 -13.21
CA LEU A 398 -3.25 7.25 -12.52
C LEU A 398 -2.78 6.88 -11.10
N TYR A 399 -3.59 6.16 -10.34
CA TYR A 399 -3.23 5.64 -9.01
C TYR A 399 -2.03 4.69 -9.06
N PHE A 400 -1.99 3.80 -10.05
CA PHE A 400 -0.86 2.88 -10.26
C PHE A 400 0.44 3.65 -10.55
N LEU A 401 0.42 4.62 -11.46
CA LEU A 401 1.57 5.46 -11.78
C LEU A 401 2.01 6.32 -10.59
N ALA A 402 1.04 6.86 -9.84
CA ALA A 402 1.31 7.63 -8.63
C ALA A 402 1.92 6.76 -7.51
N GLY A 403 1.44 5.53 -7.34
CA GLY A 403 2.04 4.52 -6.46
C GLY A 403 3.48 4.17 -6.86
N LEU A 404 3.70 3.91 -8.16
CA LEU A 404 5.03 3.64 -8.71
C LEU A 404 5.99 4.83 -8.52
N SER A 405 5.49 6.07 -8.61
CA SER A 405 6.28 7.26 -8.30
C SER A 405 6.75 7.29 -6.84
N GLY A 406 5.99 6.72 -5.91
CA GLY A 406 6.39 6.51 -4.51
C GLY A 406 7.52 5.49 -4.37
N CYS A 407 7.48 4.39 -5.13
CA CYS A 407 8.61 3.46 -5.22
C CYS A 407 9.87 4.16 -5.75
N VAL A 408 9.74 4.99 -6.79
CA VAL A 408 10.84 5.78 -7.35
C VAL A 408 11.39 6.78 -6.34
N LEU A 409 10.52 7.50 -5.62
CA LEU A 409 10.89 8.44 -4.55
C LEU A 409 11.79 7.76 -3.51
N ILE A 410 11.40 6.58 -3.05
CA ILE A 410 12.14 5.85 -2.00
C ILE A 410 13.45 5.28 -2.57
N ALA A 411 13.40 4.65 -3.74
CA ALA A 411 14.59 4.08 -4.39
C ALA A 411 15.66 5.14 -4.68
N THR A 412 15.25 6.30 -5.22
CA THR A 412 16.16 7.42 -5.49
C THR A 412 16.71 8.05 -4.22
N GLY A 413 15.95 8.06 -3.11
CA GLY A 413 16.44 8.46 -1.80
C GLY A 413 17.60 7.57 -1.31
N PHE A 414 17.49 6.24 -1.46
CA PHE A 414 18.58 5.31 -1.17
C PHE A 414 19.80 5.56 -2.06
N LEU A 415 19.60 5.66 -3.38
CA LEU A 415 20.70 5.88 -4.34
C LEU A 415 21.44 7.19 -4.06
N PHE A 416 20.71 8.27 -3.78
CA PHE A 416 21.29 9.55 -3.38
C PHE A 416 22.13 9.41 -2.11
N TRP A 417 21.59 8.76 -1.07
CA TRP A 417 22.29 8.58 0.20
C TRP A 417 23.60 7.80 0.02
N LEU A 418 23.56 6.71 -0.76
CA LEU A 418 24.70 5.83 -1.04
C LEU A 418 25.80 6.59 -1.78
N GLU A 419 25.48 7.21 -2.91
CA GLU A 419 26.48 7.88 -3.75
C GLU A 419 27.06 9.13 -3.08
N ALA A 420 26.27 9.84 -2.27
CA ALA A 420 26.75 10.99 -1.50
C ALA A 420 27.79 10.62 -0.41
N ARG A 421 27.82 9.35 0.04
CA ARG A 421 28.63 8.92 1.20
C ARG A 421 29.69 7.89 0.85
N ARG A 422 29.61 7.23 -0.31
CA ARG A 422 30.51 6.13 -0.72
C ARG A 422 32.00 6.49 -0.59
N ALA A 423 32.44 7.55 -1.25
CA ALA A 423 33.85 7.96 -1.22
C ALA A 423 34.33 8.33 0.19
N ARG A 424 33.49 9.01 0.98
CA ARG A 424 33.81 9.43 2.35
C ARG A 424 33.90 8.25 3.31
N HIS A 425 32.99 7.30 3.21
CA HIS A 425 32.98 6.11 4.07
C HIS A 425 34.15 5.18 3.75
N ALA A 426 34.47 5.00 2.46
CA ALA A 426 35.65 4.24 2.03
C ALA A 426 36.94 4.82 2.61
N LYS A 427 37.15 6.14 2.50
CA LYS A 427 38.32 6.82 3.10
C LYS A 427 38.43 6.70 4.62
N ARG A 428 37.33 6.39 5.32
CA ARG A 428 37.27 6.30 6.78
C ARG A 428 37.10 4.87 7.30
N GLY A 429 37.15 3.86 6.42
CA GLY A 429 36.90 2.47 6.78
C GLY A 429 35.50 2.19 7.37
N LEU A 430 34.49 3.02 7.08
CA LEU A 430 33.16 2.89 7.67
C LEU A 430 32.27 1.93 6.87
N ALA A 431 31.70 0.92 7.53
CA ALA A 431 30.82 -0.07 6.91
C ALA A 431 29.40 0.43 6.56
N GLY A 432 29.01 1.63 7.00
CA GLY A 432 27.62 2.11 6.88
C GLY A 432 27.05 2.11 5.45
N VAL A 433 27.89 2.33 4.43
CA VAL A 433 27.44 2.24 3.02
C VAL A 433 27.11 0.82 2.62
N ARG A 434 27.86 -0.19 3.08
CA ARG A 434 27.57 -1.59 2.78
C ARG A 434 26.25 -2.06 3.42
N VAL A 435 25.98 -1.63 4.65
CA VAL A 435 24.73 -1.96 5.34
C VAL A 435 23.53 -1.40 4.58
N VAL A 436 23.54 -0.10 4.29
CA VAL A 436 22.44 0.56 3.57
C VAL A 436 22.34 0.05 2.13
N GLU A 437 23.46 -0.30 1.48
CA GLU A 437 23.44 -0.87 0.13
C GLU A 437 22.76 -2.24 0.11
N GLY A 438 23.06 -3.11 1.09
CA GLY A 438 22.39 -4.40 1.23
C GLY A 438 20.88 -4.25 1.43
N ILE A 439 20.47 -3.37 2.36
CA ILE A 439 19.06 -3.06 2.61
C ILE A 439 18.39 -2.48 1.36
N ALA A 440 19.02 -1.52 0.68
CA ALA A 440 18.47 -0.86 -0.49
C ALA A 440 18.25 -1.84 -1.64
N VAL A 441 19.25 -2.67 -1.96
CA VAL A 441 19.12 -3.69 -3.02
C VAL A 441 18.06 -4.72 -2.65
N GLY A 442 18.11 -5.28 -1.44
CA GLY A 442 17.14 -6.28 -0.99
C GLY A 442 15.71 -5.74 -0.93
N SER A 443 15.53 -4.46 -0.59
CA SER A 443 14.21 -3.84 -0.54
C SER A 443 13.70 -3.43 -1.92
N VAL A 444 14.57 -2.92 -2.81
CA VAL A 444 14.16 -2.38 -4.11
C VAL A 444 14.11 -3.48 -5.17
N THR A 445 15.23 -4.14 -5.48
CA THR A 445 15.24 -5.19 -6.51
C THR A 445 14.88 -6.56 -5.93
N GLY A 446 15.23 -6.81 -4.67
CA GLY A 446 14.95 -8.10 -4.02
C GLY A 446 13.47 -8.42 -3.89
N ILE A 447 12.63 -7.44 -3.53
CA ILE A 447 11.18 -7.65 -3.42
C ILE A 447 10.51 -7.88 -4.79
N LEU A 448 11.04 -7.26 -5.86
CA LEU A 448 10.59 -7.52 -7.24
C LEU A 448 10.86 -8.97 -7.62
N ILE A 449 12.07 -9.47 -7.32
CA ILE A 449 12.43 -10.88 -7.54
C ILE A 449 11.54 -11.80 -6.71
N ALA A 450 11.29 -11.48 -5.44
CA ALA A 450 10.40 -12.26 -4.58
C ALA A 450 8.96 -12.32 -5.13
N THR A 451 8.46 -11.20 -5.66
CA THR A 451 7.15 -11.13 -6.32
C THR A 451 7.09 -12.01 -7.56
N LEU A 452 8.14 -12.01 -8.39
CA LEU A 452 8.25 -12.90 -9.54
C LEU A 452 8.35 -14.38 -9.13
N ALA A 453 9.04 -14.67 -8.03
CA ALA A 453 9.11 -16.03 -7.48
C ALA A 453 7.74 -16.52 -6.98
N LEU A 454 6.91 -15.63 -6.39
CA LEU A 454 5.52 -15.94 -6.06
C LEU A 454 4.72 -16.33 -7.31
N PHE A 455 4.84 -15.55 -8.39
CA PHE A 455 4.13 -15.83 -9.65
C PHE A 455 4.61 -17.13 -10.30
N ALA A 456 5.92 -17.36 -10.34
CA ALA A 456 6.50 -18.59 -10.86
C ALA A 456 6.07 -19.81 -10.03
N ALA A 457 6.13 -19.72 -8.70
CA ALA A 457 5.66 -20.77 -7.79
C ALA A 457 4.18 -21.09 -8.01
N ASN A 458 3.34 -20.07 -8.16
CA ASN A 458 1.92 -20.26 -8.43
C ASN A 458 1.65 -21.01 -9.75
N ARG A 459 2.47 -20.82 -10.80
CA ARG A 459 2.37 -21.58 -12.06
C ARG A 459 2.95 -23.00 -11.94
N LEU A 460 4.03 -23.17 -11.18
CA LEU A 460 4.78 -24.43 -11.10
C LEU A 460 4.21 -25.43 -10.09
N LEU A 461 3.63 -24.95 -8.98
CA LEU A 461 3.12 -25.82 -7.92
C LEU A 461 1.81 -26.50 -8.35
N PRO A 462 1.75 -27.85 -8.36
CA PRO A 462 0.52 -28.60 -8.60
C PRO A 462 -0.60 -28.21 -7.63
N ALA A 463 -1.86 -28.32 -8.04
CA ALA A 463 -3.01 -27.89 -7.22
C ALA A 463 -3.07 -28.57 -5.83
N ASN A 464 -2.59 -29.81 -5.71
CA ASN A 464 -2.52 -30.60 -4.48
C ASN A 464 -1.15 -30.56 -3.78
N ALA A 465 -0.26 -29.62 -4.17
CA ALA A 465 1.06 -29.49 -3.58
C ALA A 465 0.96 -29.24 -2.07
N SER A 466 1.68 -30.04 -1.29
CA SER A 466 1.86 -29.84 0.14
C SER A 466 3.25 -30.32 0.55
N LEU A 467 3.84 -29.66 1.53
CA LEU A 467 5.14 -30.05 2.08
C LEU A 467 5.16 -29.73 3.58
N ALA A 468 5.57 -30.68 4.41
CA ALA A 468 5.66 -30.50 5.86
C ALA A 468 4.37 -29.91 6.48
N SER A 469 3.20 -30.43 6.10
CA SER A 469 1.85 -29.96 6.49
C SER A 469 1.44 -28.57 5.98
N ALA A 470 2.32 -27.86 5.28
CA ALA A 470 1.99 -26.61 4.62
C ALA A 470 1.22 -26.89 3.31
N ASP A 471 0.11 -26.19 3.12
CA ASP A 471 -0.69 -26.22 1.90
C ASP A 471 -0.02 -25.45 0.76
N ARG A 472 -0.53 -25.59 -0.46
CA ARG A 472 0.01 -24.92 -1.66
C ARG A 472 0.15 -23.40 -1.48
N ALA A 473 -0.84 -22.75 -0.89
CA ALA A 473 -0.82 -21.32 -0.59
C ALA A 473 0.35 -20.93 0.33
N SER A 474 0.62 -21.75 1.35
CA SER A 474 1.78 -21.56 2.24
C SER A 474 3.11 -21.77 1.51
N LEU A 475 3.18 -22.72 0.56
CA LEU A 475 4.38 -22.92 -0.26
C LEU A 475 4.66 -21.73 -1.19
N GLU A 476 3.62 -21.15 -1.80
CA GLU A 476 3.73 -19.90 -2.57
C GLU A 476 4.28 -18.76 -1.70
N MET A 477 3.78 -18.63 -0.47
CA MET A 477 4.26 -17.66 0.51
C MET A 477 5.72 -17.92 0.92
N TRP A 478 6.12 -19.16 1.14
CA TRP A 478 7.51 -19.52 1.45
C TRP A 478 8.44 -19.21 0.28
N ALA A 479 8.04 -19.51 -0.96
CA ALA A 479 8.81 -19.17 -2.14
C ALA A 479 9.10 -17.67 -2.21
N PHE A 480 8.10 -16.83 -1.91
CA PHE A 480 8.28 -15.39 -1.80
C PHE A 480 9.32 -15.01 -0.72
N PHE A 481 9.11 -15.42 0.53
CA PHE A 481 9.95 -14.97 1.66
C PHE A 481 11.37 -15.53 1.60
N LEU A 482 11.54 -16.80 1.24
CA LEU A 482 12.86 -17.42 1.09
C LEU A 482 13.65 -16.78 -0.04
N THR A 483 12.99 -16.49 -1.18
CA THR A 483 13.63 -15.76 -2.28
C THR A 483 14.02 -14.35 -1.83
N TRP A 484 13.15 -13.67 -1.08
CA TRP A 484 13.46 -12.33 -0.58
C TRP A 484 14.68 -12.34 0.34
N LEU A 485 14.76 -13.27 1.29
CA LEU A 485 15.93 -13.46 2.15
C LEU A 485 17.20 -13.80 1.35
N ALA A 486 17.09 -14.66 0.33
CA ALA A 486 18.21 -14.99 -0.55
C ALA A 486 18.72 -13.78 -1.33
N THR A 487 17.83 -12.93 -1.85
CA THR A 487 18.22 -11.70 -2.55
C THR A 487 18.89 -10.70 -1.62
N LEU A 488 18.48 -10.65 -0.36
CA LEU A 488 19.08 -9.80 0.65
C LEU A 488 20.49 -10.31 1.04
N ALA A 489 20.66 -11.62 1.23
CA ALA A 489 21.97 -12.25 1.43
C ALA A 489 22.90 -11.99 0.24
N HIS A 490 22.42 -12.21 -0.98
CA HIS A 490 23.13 -11.89 -2.22
C HIS A 490 23.55 -10.42 -2.28
N ALA A 491 22.67 -9.50 -1.88
CA ALA A 491 22.98 -8.07 -1.83
C ALA A 491 24.14 -7.75 -0.89
N TRP A 492 24.18 -8.37 0.29
CA TRP A 492 25.31 -8.20 1.22
C TRP A 492 26.62 -8.77 0.68
N MET A 493 26.57 -9.91 -0.01
CA MET A 493 27.75 -10.56 -0.58
C MET A 493 28.34 -9.79 -1.77
N ARG A 494 27.48 -9.27 -2.65
CA ARG A 494 27.89 -8.67 -3.93
C ARG A 494 28.00 -7.15 -3.89
N GLY A 495 27.43 -6.50 -2.88
CA GLY A 495 27.41 -5.04 -2.73
C GLY A 495 26.88 -4.37 -3.99
N ARG A 496 27.64 -3.41 -4.54
CA ARG A 496 27.24 -2.66 -5.75
C ARG A 496 26.93 -3.54 -6.97
N ALA A 497 27.62 -4.68 -7.14
CA ALA A 497 27.37 -5.58 -8.27
C ALA A 497 25.96 -6.22 -8.20
N ALA A 498 25.39 -6.29 -6.99
CA ALA A 498 24.08 -6.90 -6.77
C ALA A 498 22.96 -6.19 -7.53
N TRP A 499 23.03 -4.86 -7.72
CA TRP A 499 22.04 -4.11 -8.50
C TRP A 499 21.91 -4.64 -9.93
N ARG A 500 23.05 -4.89 -10.59
CA ARG A 500 23.09 -5.42 -11.96
C ARG A 500 22.65 -6.87 -11.99
N ASP A 501 23.20 -7.68 -11.09
CA ASP A 501 22.94 -9.12 -11.05
C ASP A 501 21.44 -9.37 -10.78
N GLN A 502 20.84 -8.66 -9.82
CA GLN A 502 19.39 -8.73 -9.56
C GLN A 502 18.54 -8.16 -10.68
N ALA A 503 18.98 -7.12 -11.39
CA ALA A 503 18.26 -6.63 -12.57
C ALA A 503 18.20 -7.69 -13.69
N TRP A 504 19.26 -8.48 -13.90
CA TRP A 504 19.19 -9.63 -14.82
C TRP A 504 18.26 -10.73 -14.32
N ILE A 505 18.24 -11.01 -13.01
CA ILE A 505 17.32 -11.98 -12.42
C ILE A 505 15.86 -11.52 -12.58
N ILE A 506 15.55 -10.23 -12.41
CA ILE A 506 14.22 -9.67 -12.66
C ILE A 506 13.82 -9.87 -14.13
N CYS A 507 14.74 -9.58 -15.06
CA CYS A 507 14.49 -9.77 -16.49
C CYS A 507 14.16 -11.24 -16.82
N ALA A 508 15.02 -12.16 -16.40
CA ALA A 508 14.81 -13.59 -16.63
C ALA A 508 13.55 -14.11 -15.94
N GLY A 509 13.31 -13.72 -14.69
CA GLY A 509 12.15 -14.14 -13.91
C GLY A 509 10.81 -13.65 -14.50
N ALA A 510 10.77 -12.41 -15.01
CA ALA A 510 9.58 -11.87 -15.64
C ALA A 510 9.25 -12.58 -16.96
N LEU A 511 10.26 -12.83 -17.81
CA LEU A 511 10.08 -13.63 -19.03
C LEU A 511 9.70 -15.07 -18.72
N ALA A 512 10.28 -15.66 -17.68
CA ALA A 512 9.92 -16.99 -17.20
C ALA A 512 8.46 -17.05 -16.76
N CYS A 513 7.94 -16.03 -16.05
CA CYS A 513 6.52 -15.99 -15.67
C CYS A 513 5.59 -16.00 -16.90
N VAL A 514 5.90 -15.20 -17.93
CA VAL A 514 5.12 -15.19 -19.20
C VAL A 514 5.17 -16.55 -19.88
N ALA A 515 6.35 -17.16 -19.98
CA ALA A 515 6.51 -18.49 -20.56
C ALA A 515 5.77 -19.56 -19.74
N LEU A 516 5.85 -19.50 -18.40
CA LEU A 516 5.16 -20.42 -17.51
C LEU A 516 3.64 -20.31 -17.65
N ASN A 517 3.08 -19.11 -17.78
CA ASN A 517 1.65 -18.94 -18.06
C ASN A 517 1.26 -19.62 -19.38
N ALA A 518 2.02 -19.38 -20.45
CA ALA A 518 1.79 -20.01 -21.76
C ALA A 518 1.87 -21.54 -21.70
N ILE A 519 2.88 -22.10 -21.03
CA ILE A 519 3.12 -23.55 -20.96
C ILE A 519 2.08 -24.25 -20.08
N THR A 520 1.76 -23.68 -18.92
CA THR A 520 0.91 -24.35 -17.91
C THR A 520 -0.59 -24.21 -18.17
N THR A 521 -1.00 -23.17 -18.91
CA THR A 521 -2.43 -22.89 -19.17
C THR A 521 -2.80 -22.96 -20.65
N GLY A 522 -1.80 -22.90 -21.55
CA GLY A 522 -2.04 -22.73 -22.99
C GLY A 522 -2.46 -21.31 -23.39
N ASP A 523 -2.60 -20.38 -22.43
CA ASP A 523 -3.04 -19.00 -22.66
C ASP A 523 -1.82 -18.06 -22.82
N HIS A 524 -1.14 -18.17 -23.95
CA HIS A 524 -0.10 -17.21 -24.33
C HIS A 524 -0.70 -15.85 -24.77
N LEU A 525 0.11 -14.80 -24.75
CA LEU A 525 -0.31 -13.41 -25.02
C LEU A 525 -1.20 -13.23 -26.26
N LEU A 526 -0.82 -13.79 -27.41
CA LEU A 526 -1.63 -13.66 -28.62
C LEU A 526 -3.03 -14.30 -28.46
N ARG A 527 -3.11 -15.47 -27.81
CA ARG A 527 -4.37 -16.16 -27.57
C ARG A 527 -5.25 -15.37 -26.60
N THR A 528 -4.68 -14.83 -25.53
CA THR A 528 -5.44 -14.04 -24.54
C THR A 528 -5.98 -12.75 -25.12
N ILE A 529 -5.25 -12.09 -26.03
CA ILE A 529 -5.75 -10.93 -26.78
C ILE A 529 -6.94 -11.33 -27.67
N VAL A 530 -6.80 -12.38 -28.48
CA VAL A 530 -7.87 -12.84 -29.39
C VAL A 530 -9.11 -13.30 -28.62
N ALA A 531 -8.92 -13.96 -27.47
CA ALA A 531 -10.01 -14.43 -26.61
C ALA A 531 -10.63 -13.34 -25.72
N GLY A 532 -10.14 -12.10 -25.77
CA GLY A 532 -10.65 -10.99 -24.94
C GLY A 532 -10.28 -11.09 -23.45
N LEU A 533 -9.30 -11.92 -23.08
CA LEU A 533 -8.81 -12.09 -21.71
C LEU A 533 -7.81 -10.97 -21.33
N TRP A 534 -8.27 -9.72 -21.39
CA TRP A 534 -7.44 -8.52 -21.23
C TRP A 534 -6.69 -8.43 -19.90
N ALA A 535 -7.24 -8.97 -18.81
CA ALA A 535 -6.56 -9.04 -17.52
C ALA A 535 -5.27 -9.89 -17.60
N VAL A 536 -5.34 -11.03 -18.29
CA VAL A 536 -4.21 -11.95 -18.45
C VAL A 536 -3.20 -11.39 -19.45
N ALA A 537 -3.68 -10.89 -20.60
CA ALA A 537 -2.85 -10.24 -21.61
C ALA A 537 -2.11 -9.02 -21.04
N GLY A 538 -2.80 -8.18 -20.27
CA GLY A 538 -2.22 -7.00 -19.61
C GLY A 538 -1.13 -7.36 -18.62
N MET A 539 -1.31 -8.46 -17.87
CA MET A 539 -0.28 -8.98 -16.97
C MET A 539 0.97 -9.45 -17.74
N ASP A 540 0.81 -10.22 -18.81
CA ASP A 540 1.93 -10.67 -19.63
C ASP A 540 2.68 -9.49 -20.27
N LEU A 541 1.96 -8.48 -20.77
CA LEU A 541 2.55 -7.24 -21.29
C LEU A 541 3.33 -6.47 -20.21
N MET A 542 2.79 -6.38 -18.99
CA MET A 542 3.46 -5.72 -17.88
C MET A 542 4.73 -6.46 -17.47
N LEU A 543 4.70 -7.80 -17.42
CA LEU A 543 5.88 -8.62 -17.16
C LEU A 543 6.95 -8.42 -18.25
N MET A 544 6.57 -8.38 -19.52
CA MET A 544 7.49 -8.09 -20.62
C MET A 544 8.09 -6.69 -20.52
N LEU A 545 7.30 -5.68 -20.13
CA LEU A 545 7.77 -4.32 -19.89
C LEU A 545 8.78 -4.29 -18.73
N VAL A 546 8.47 -4.96 -17.61
CA VAL A 546 9.40 -5.11 -16.48
C VAL A 546 10.69 -5.78 -16.92
N ALA A 547 10.62 -6.82 -17.76
CA ALA A 547 11.80 -7.49 -18.29
C ALA A 547 12.67 -6.54 -19.14
N ALA A 548 12.05 -5.78 -20.04
CA ALA A 548 12.75 -4.81 -20.89
C ALA A 548 13.43 -3.70 -20.05
N LEU A 549 12.71 -3.13 -19.06
CA LEU A 549 13.26 -2.11 -18.17
C LEU A 549 14.39 -2.66 -17.29
N ALA A 550 14.25 -3.89 -16.80
CA ALA A 550 15.28 -4.55 -15.99
C ALA A 550 16.53 -4.88 -16.83
N ALA A 551 16.37 -5.35 -18.07
CA ALA A 551 17.47 -5.55 -19.01
C ALA A 551 18.20 -4.24 -19.33
N LEU A 552 17.45 -3.16 -19.57
CA LEU A 552 18.02 -1.82 -19.80
C LEU A 552 18.80 -1.34 -18.57
N ALA A 553 18.25 -1.48 -17.36
CA ALA A 553 18.92 -1.13 -16.13
C ALA A 553 20.21 -1.95 -15.95
N ALA A 554 20.15 -3.27 -16.14
CA ALA A 554 21.30 -4.15 -16.04
C ALA A 554 22.38 -3.82 -17.07
N TRP A 555 21.99 -3.46 -18.29
CA TRP A 555 22.90 -3.01 -19.34
C TRP A 555 23.61 -1.69 -18.98
N ARG A 556 22.86 -0.71 -18.47
CA ARG A 556 23.41 0.59 -18.01
C ARG A 556 24.34 0.45 -16.80
N LEU A 557 24.14 -0.57 -15.98
CA LEU A 557 24.97 -0.88 -14.81
C LEU A 557 26.22 -1.71 -15.14
N ARG A 558 26.46 -2.06 -16.41
CA ARG A 558 27.70 -2.73 -16.83
C ARG A 558 28.89 -1.80 -16.57
N VAL A 559 29.89 -2.30 -15.84
CA VAL A 559 31.20 -1.63 -15.75
C VAL A 559 31.87 -1.79 -17.11
N PRO A 560 32.27 -0.70 -17.81
CA PRO A 560 33.01 -0.82 -19.05
C PRO A 560 34.32 -1.58 -18.83
N ALA A 561 34.61 -2.56 -19.69
CA ALA A 561 35.80 -3.42 -19.57
C ALA A 561 37.13 -2.64 -19.49
N GLY A 562 37.18 -1.40 -20.01
CA GLY A 562 38.36 -0.53 -19.94
C GLY A 562 38.68 0.01 -18.54
N ALA A 563 37.68 0.18 -17.65
CA ALA A 563 37.90 0.71 -16.30
C ALA A 563 38.55 -0.33 -15.36
N ALA A 564 38.28 -1.62 -15.58
CA ALA A 564 38.90 -2.71 -14.83
C ALA A 564 40.37 -2.94 -15.22
N ARG A 565 40.73 -2.72 -16.50
CA ARG A 565 42.13 -2.77 -16.97
C ARG A 565 42.96 -1.59 -16.45
N ALA A 566 42.40 -0.38 -16.38
CA ALA A 566 43.11 0.78 -15.83
C ALA A 566 43.39 0.64 -14.32
N SER A 567 42.48 0.03 -13.54
CA SER A 567 42.75 -0.28 -12.13
C SER A 567 43.77 -1.40 -11.93
N ALA A 568 43.89 -2.32 -12.88
CA ALA A 568 44.88 -3.40 -12.83
C ALA A 568 46.27 -2.94 -13.30
N SER A 569 46.38 -2.00 -14.25
CA SER A 569 47.66 -1.44 -14.67
C SER A 569 48.26 -0.52 -13.60
N ILE A 570 47.44 0.29 -12.92
CA ILE A 570 47.88 1.16 -11.81
C ILE A 570 48.33 0.33 -10.59
N ALA A 571 47.78 -0.88 -10.40
CA ALA A 571 48.22 -1.79 -9.34
C ALA A 571 49.55 -2.51 -9.67
N LEU A 572 49.95 -2.60 -10.94
CA LEU A 572 51.21 -3.20 -11.38
C LEU A 572 52.36 -2.18 -11.48
N GLU A 573 52.06 -0.90 -11.69
CA GLU A 573 53.06 0.19 -11.69
C GLU A 573 53.36 0.75 -10.28
N GLY A 574 52.62 0.33 -9.26
CA GLY A 574 52.69 0.85 -7.89
C GLY A 574 53.43 -0.02 -6.87
N SER A 575 54.09 -1.10 -7.28
CA SER A 575 54.96 -1.91 -6.42
C SER A 575 56.43 -1.55 -6.68
N PRO A 576 57.14 -0.89 -5.73
CA PRO A 576 58.60 -0.85 -5.75
C PRO A 576 59.20 -2.24 -5.49
#